data_AF-X1I1Q8-F1
#
_entry.id   AF-X1I1Q8-F1
#
_cell.length_a   1.000
_cell.length_b   1.000
_cell.length_c   1.000
_cell.angle_alpha   90.00
_cell.angle_beta   90.00
_cell.angle_gamma   90.00
#
_symmetry.space_group_name_H-M   'P 1'
#
loop_
_entity.id
_entity.type
_entity.pdbx_description
1 polymer ?
#
loop_
_entity_poly.entity_id
_entity_poly.type
_entity_poly.pdbx_seq_one_letter_code
_entity_poly.pdbx_strand_id
1 'polypeptide(L)'
;MKEKSYFEGFNSWIKNSITFKLFTTGFLILILLIPTYMIRFLIHERENRRYTTIEEISSKWGREQTIAGPILTVPYGKYSKEKGEKVLKSVNHAHFLPDELNIDGNISPEIRYRGIYETVVYKSNLKFTGKFPS
;
A
#
# COMPACT_ATOMS: atom_id res chain seq x y z
N MET A 1 -56.50 -34.22 -34.72
CA MET A 1 -56.53 -32.74 -34.68
C MET A 1 -57.22 -32.28 -33.38
N LYS A 2 -56.56 -32.37 -32.21
CA LYS A 2 -57.14 -31.99 -30.90
C LYS A 2 -56.12 -31.49 -29.84
N GLU A 3 -54.85 -31.32 -30.19
CA GLU A 3 -53.81 -30.87 -29.24
C GLU A 3 -53.65 -29.34 -29.13
N LYS A 4 -54.02 -28.57 -30.17
CA LYS A 4 -53.77 -27.11 -30.19
C LYS A 4 -54.62 -26.32 -29.18
N SER A 5 -55.78 -26.83 -28.78
CA SER A 5 -56.76 -26.10 -27.95
C SER A 5 -56.34 -25.92 -26.49
N TYR A 6 -55.56 -26.83 -25.91
CA TYR A 6 -55.12 -26.74 -24.51
C TYR A 6 -54.05 -25.64 -24.32
N PHE A 7 -53.16 -25.48 -25.30
CA PHE A 7 -52.11 -24.48 -25.27
C PHE A 7 -52.64 -23.06 -25.53
N GLU A 8 -53.70 -22.91 -26.33
CA GLU A 8 -54.30 -21.61 -26.64
C GLU A 8 -54.99 -20.96 -25.42
N GLY A 9 -55.76 -21.75 -24.66
CA GLY A 9 -56.42 -21.27 -23.44
C GLY A 9 -55.42 -20.84 -22.36
N PHE A 10 -54.38 -21.65 -22.14
CA PHE A 10 -53.30 -21.35 -21.19
C PHE A 10 -52.54 -20.06 -21.56
N ASN A 11 -52.24 -19.87 -22.84
CA ASN A 11 -51.53 -18.68 -23.33
C ASN A 11 -52.37 -17.40 -23.17
N SER A 12 -53.70 -17.47 -23.32
CA SER A 12 -54.59 -16.33 -23.10
C SER A 12 -54.69 -15.91 -21.63
N TRP A 13 -54.73 -16.88 -20.71
CA TRP A 13 -54.75 -16.66 -19.26
C TRP A 13 -53.43 -16.01 -18.78
N ILE A 14 -52.30 -16.46 -19.31
CA ILE A 14 -50.97 -15.89 -19.04
C ILE A 14 -50.85 -14.43 -19.52
N LYS A 15 -51.34 -14.12 -20.73
CA LYS A 15 -51.22 -12.78 -21.33
C LYS A 15 -52.04 -11.70 -20.61
N ASN A 16 -53.17 -12.09 -20.01
CA ASN A 16 -54.10 -11.16 -19.38
C ASN A 16 -53.92 -11.02 -17.86
N SER A 17 -53.13 -11.89 -17.23
CA SER A 17 -52.95 -11.88 -15.77
C SER A 17 -51.85 -10.91 -15.32
N ILE A 18 -52.23 -9.85 -14.58
CA ILE A 18 -51.29 -8.86 -14.00
C ILE A 18 -50.27 -9.53 -13.08
N THR A 19 -50.70 -10.49 -12.26
CA THR A 19 -49.83 -11.18 -11.30
C THR A 19 -48.70 -11.93 -11.99
N PHE A 20 -48.98 -12.55 -13.13
CA PHE A 20 -47.97 -13.24 -13.92
C PHE A 20 -46.95 -12.26 -14.50
N LYS A 21 -47.39 -11.09 -14.99
CA LYS A 21 -46.50 -10.02 -15.48
C LYS A 21 -45.58 -9.46 -14.38
N LEU A 22 -46.11 -9.28 -13.16
CA LEU A 22 -45.30 -8.84 -12.02
C LEU A 22 -44.28 -9.90 -11.60
N PHE A 23 -44.68 -11.17 -11.57
CA PHE A 23 -43.77 -12.28 -11.26
C PHE A 23 -42.64 -12.40 -12.27
N THR A 24 -42.94 -12.39 -13.58
CA THR A 24 -41.90 -12.49 -14.62
C THR A 24 -40.96 -11.29 -14.60
N THR A 25 -41.48 -10.08 -14.36
CA THR A 25 -40.65 -8.89 -14.21
C THR A 25 -39.73 -8.99 -12.99
N GLY A 26 -40.25 -9.40 -11.83
CA GLY A 26 -39.45 -9.63 -10.63
C GLY A 26 -38.38 -10.71 -10.83
N PHE A 27 -38.72 -11.80 -11.52
CA PHE A 27 -37.77 -12.86 -11.85
C PHE A 27 -36.65 -12.38 -12.78
N LEU A 28 -36.97 -11.56 -13.79
CA LEU A 28 -35.97 -10.95 -14.66
C LEU A 28 -35.05 -10.00 -13.89
N ILE A 29 -35.58 -9.21 -12.95
CA ILE A 29 -34.77 -8.34 -12.08
C ILE A 29 -33.78 -9.18 -11.26
N LEU A 30 -34.23 -10.30 -10.67
CA LEU A 30 -33.37 -11.19 -9.91
C LEU A 30 -32.25 -11.79 -10.78
N ILE A 31 -32.57 -12.21 -12.01
CA ILE A 31 -31.57 -12.70 -12.96
C ILE A 31 -30.54 -11.61 -13.27
N LEU A 32 -30.98 -10.36 -13.50
CA LEU A 32 -30.10 -9.23 -13.79
C LEU A 32 -29.25 -8.78 -12.59
N LEU A 33 -29.67 -9.15 -11.37
CA LEU A 33 -28.90 -8.87 -10.17
C LEU A 33 -27.58 -9.65 -10.14
N ILE A 34 -27.58 -10.89 -10.65
CA ILE A 34 -26.40 -11.77 -10.71
C ILE A 34 -25.24 -11.12 -11.48
N PRO A 35 -25.40 -10.77 -12.78
CA PRO A 35 -24.30 -10.14 -13.54
C PRO A 35 -23.93 -8.78 -12.98
N THR A 36 -24.89 -8.02 -12.43
CA THR A 36 -24.61 -6.73 -11.78
C THR A 36 -23.67 -6.92 -10.58
N TYR A 37 -23.91 -7.93 -9.75
CA TYR A 37 -23.06 -8.22 -8.59
C TYR A 37 -21.68 -8.73 -9.03
N MET A 38 -21.61 -9.56 -10.06
CA MET A 38 -20.32 -10.02 -10.63
C MET A 38 -19.45 -8.85 -11.11
N ILE A 39 -20.05 -7.88 -11.80
CA ILE A 39 -19.33 -6.68 -12.27
C ILE A 39 -18.81 -5.88 -11.06
N ARG A 40 -19.65 -5.65 -10.05
CA ARG A 40 -19.25 -4.93 -8.83
C ARG A 40 -18.12 -5.64 -8.11
N PHE A 41 -18.18 -6.96 -8.01
CA PHE A 41 -17.12 -7.77 -7.41
C PHE A 41 -15.80 -7.64 -8.16
N LEU A 42 -15.84 -7.71 -9.50
CA LEU A 42 -14.64 -7.57 -10.34
C LEU A 42 -14.02 -6.17 -10.26
N ILE A 43 -14.85 -5.13 -10.18
CA ILE A 43 -14.38 -3.76 -9.95
C ILE A 43 -13.68 -3.68 -8.59
N HIS A 44 -14.29 -4.21 -7.53
CA HIS A 44 -13.71 -4.21 -6.20
C HIS A 44 -12.37 -4.98 -6.14
N GLU A 45 -12.27 -6.13 -6.81
CA GLU A 45 -11.01 -6.88 -6.90
C GLU A 45 -9.92 -6.04 -7.59
N ARG A 46 -10.27 -5.31 -8.65
CA ARG A 46 -9.32 -4.44 -9.38
C ARG A 46 -8.83 -3.27 -8.53
N GLU A 47 -9.74 -2.60 -7.81
CA GLU A 47 -9.36 -1.52 -6.90
C GLU A 47 -8.43 -2.02 -5.81
N ASN A 48 -8.79 -3.13 -5.16
CA ASN A 48 -7.99 -3.70 -4.08
C ASN A 48 -6.61 -4.15 -4.59
N ARG A 49 -6.55 -4.82 -5.75
CA ARG A 49 -5.29 -5.28 -6.35
C ARG A 49 -4.38 -4.11 -6.74
N ARG A 50 -4.93 -2.98 -7.20
CA ARG A 50 -4.15 -1.75 -7.44
C ARG A 50 -3.49 -1.25 -6.15
N TYR A 51 -4.26 -1.16 -5.06
CA TYR A 51 -3.76 -0.68 -3.77
C TYR A 51 -2.64 -1.59 -3.23
N THR A 52 -2.86 -2.91 -3.20
CA THR A 52 -1.85 -3.88 -2.75
C THR A 52 -0.57 -3.80 -3.60
N THR A 53 -0.70 -3.62 -4.92
CA THR A 53 0.45 -3.51 -5.81
C THR A 53 1.31 -2.28 -5.49
N ILE A 54 0.68 -1.13 -5.23
CA ILE A 54 1.39 0.10 -4.82
C ILE A 54 2.11 -0.13 -3.49
N GLU A 55 1.43 -0.73 -2.51
CA GLU A 55 1.99 -1.01 -1.19
C GLU A 55 3.20 -1.96 -1.25
N GLU A 56 3.11 -3.03 -2.03
CA GLU A 56 4.21 -3.99 -2.19
C GLU A 56 5.40 -3.40 -2.94
N ILE A 57 5.19 -2.50 -3.91
CA ILE A 57 6.31 -1.80 -4.55
C ILE A 57 6.93 -0.83 -3.55
N SER A 58 6.12 -0.04 -2.83
CA SER A 58 6.61 0.90 -1.82
C SER A 58 7.41 0.20 -0.71
N SER A 59 6.95 -0.96 -0.22
CA SER A 59 7.64 -1.72 0.82
C SER A 59 9.00 -2.25 0.37
N LYS A 60 9.15 -2.64 -0.90
CA LYS A 60 10.43 -3.07 -1.47
C LYS A 60 11.41 -1.92 -1.72
N TRP A 61 10.93 -0.68 -1.81
CA TRP A 61 11.72 0.51 -2.12
C TRP A 61 11.99 1.41 -0.90
N GLY A 62 11.64 0.96 0.30
CA GLY A 62 11.96 1.65 1.55
C GLY A 62 10.85 2.53 2.12
N ARG A 63 9.67 2.64 1.47
CA ARG A 63 8.60 3.56 1.90
C ARG A 63 9.14 4.98 2.13
N GLU A 64 8.45 5.76 2.95
CA GLU A 64 8.94 7.06 3.42
C GLU A 64 10.15 6.87 4.35
N GLN A 65 11.24 7.57 4.05
CA GLN A 65 12.48 7.51 4.82
C GLN A 65 12.84 8.91 5.29
N THR A 66 13.05 9.06 6.60
CA THR A 66 13.62 10.28 7.18
C THR A 66 15.09 10.04 7.44
N ILE A 67 15.97 10.77 6.76
CA ILE A 67 17.42 10.64 6.94
C ILE A 67 17.92 11.79 7.80
N ALA A 68 18.57 11.46 8.92
CA ALA A 68 19.23 12.41 9.79
C ALA A 68 20.74 12.51 9.48
N GLY A 69 21.35 13.64 9.83
CA GLY A 69 22.78 13.88 9.60
C GLY A 69 23.70 12.96 10.43
N PRO A 70 24.99 12.90 10.09
CA PRO A 70 25.97 12.08 10.80
C PRO A 70 26.21 12.60 12.22
N ILE A 71 26.45 11.68 13.16
CA ILE A 71 26.77 11.97 14.57
C ILE A 71 28.11 11.31 14.90
N LEU A 72 29.05 12.09 15.46
CA LEU A 72 30.33 11.56 15.92
C LEU A 72 30.20 11.11 17.38
N THR A 73 30.47 9.83 17.65
CA THR A 73 30.43 9.28 19.01
C THR A 73 31.83 8.88 19.46
N VAL A 74 32.30 9.44 20.57
CA VAL A 74 33.64 9.17 21.11
C VAL A 74 33.51 8.48 22.47
N PRO A 75 34.00 7.24 22.63
CA PRO A 75 34.04 6.58 23.93
C PRO A 75 35.15 7.15 24.82
N TYR A 76 34.88 7.36 26.10
CA TYR A 76 35.87 7.80 27.08
C TYR A 76 35.75 7.02 28.40
N GLY A 77 36.90 6.72 29.01
CA GLY A 77 36.99 5.99 30.27
C GLY A 77 36.84 6.92 31.47
N LYS A 78 35.89 6.62 32.36
CA LYS A 78 35.78 7.28 33.67
C LYS A 78 36.60 6.49 34.69
N TYR A 79 37.77 7.03 35.04
CA TYR A 79 38.62 6.47 36.10
C TYR A 79 38.22 7.04 37.45
N SER A 80 38.10 6.17 38.46
CA SER A 80 37.91 6.57 39.85
C SER A 80 39.15 6.19 40.63
N LYS A 81 39.68 7.12 41.44
CA LYS A 81 40.74 6.79 42.39
C LYS A 81 40.09 6.16 43.62
N GLU A 82 40.20 4.84 43.76
CA GLU A 82 40.00 4.16 45.04
C GLU A 82 41.37 3.67 45.51
N LYS A 83 41.79 4.07 46.72
CA LYS A 83 43.05 3.63 47.37
C LYS A 83 44.34 3.77 46.53
N GLY A 84 44.47 4.82 45.73
CA GLY A 84 45.73 5.16 45.05
C GLY A 84 45.96 4.48 43.70
N GLU A 85 45.20 3.43 43.36
CA GLU A 85 45.21 2.83 42.01
C GLU A 85 44.10 3.43 41.14
N LYS A 86 44.41 3.70 39.86
CA LYS A 86 43.41 4.12 38.87
C LYS A 86 42.64 2.90 38.40
N VAL A 87 41.45 2.67 38.95
CA VAL A 87 40.54 1.63 38.48
C VAL A 87 39.59 2.24 37.44
N LEU A 88 39.50 1.60 36.26
CA LEU A 88 38.54 1.97 35.21
C LEU A 88 37.12 1.62 35.72
N LYS A 89 36.26 2.61 35.95
CA LYS A 89 34.93 2.40 36.57
C LYS A 89 33.82 2.21 35.54
N SER A 90 33.86 2.92 34.41
CA SER A 90 32.98 2.69 33.26
C SER A 90 33.51 3.33 31.97
N VAL A 91 33.05 2.84 30.83
CA VAL A 91 33.21 3.49 29.52
C VAL A 91 31.92 4.24 29.21
N ASN A 92 32.03 5.55 29.03
CA ASN A 92 30.91 6.42 28.66
C ASN A 92 31.08 6.89 27.21
N HIS A 93 29.99 7.34 26.58
CA HIS A 93 29.99 7.82 25.19
C HIS A 93 29.62 9.30 25.17
N ALA A 94 30.44 10.11 24.50
CA ALA A 94 30.12 11.51 24.19
C ALA A 94 29.65 11.60 22.74
N HIS A 95 28.56 12.32 22.49
CA HIS A 95 27.98 12.51 21.16
C HIS A 95 28.18 13.96 20.73
N PHE A 96 28.72 14.14 19.53
CA PHE A 96 28.97 15.44 18.92
C PHE A 96 28.18 15.53 17.62
N LEU A 97 27.48 16.65 17.44
CA LEU A 97 26.81 16.99 16.20
C LEU A 97 27.75 17.84 15.33
N PRO A 98 27.63 17.80 14.00
CA PRO A 98 28.41 18.65 13.13
C PRO A 98 27.95 20.10 13.24
N ASP A 99 28.89 21.04 13.25
CA ASP A 99 28.62 22.49 13.19
C ASP A 99 28.16 22.91 11.80
N GLU A 100 28.75 22.29 10.77
CA GLU A 100 28.33 22.44 9.38
C GLU A 100 27.92 21.09 8.82
N LEU A 101 26.71 21.00 8.28
CA LEU A 101 26.20 19.84 7.57
C LEU A 101 25.90 20.22 6.12
N ASN A 102 26.61 19.60 5.17
CA ASN A 102 26.31 19.70 3.76
C ASN A 102 25.79 18.35 3.23
N ILE A 103 24.66 18.38 2.54
CA ILE A 103 23.99 17.22 1.96
C ILE A 103 23.84 17.49 0.47
N ASP A 104 24.67 16.83 -0.33
CA ASP A 104 24.62 16.91 -1.78
C ASP A 104 24.04 15.62 -2.33
N GLY A 105 23.14 15.69 -3.32
CA GLY A 105 22.61 14.47 -3.90
C GLY A 105 21.72 14.69 -5.12
N ASN A 106 21.60 13.65 -5.92
CA ASN A 106 20.71 13.62 -7.08
C ASN A 106 19.54 12.67 -6.78
N ILE A 107 18.33 13.16 -7.01
CA ILE A 107 17.09 12.39 -6.94
C ILE A 107 16.59 12.19 -8.37
N SER A 108 16.57 10.94 -8.82
CA SER A 108 16.10 10.56 -10.14
C SER A 108 14.84 9.70 -10.04
N PRO A 109 13.73 10.09 -10.70
CA PRO A 109 12.53 9.26 -10.76
C PRO A 109 12.76 8.06 -11.70
N GLU A 110 12.22 6.90 -11.33
CA GLU A 110 12.21 5.69 -12.14
C GLU A 110 10.80 5.09 -12.14
N ILE A 111 10.26 4.77 -13.31
CA ILE A 111 8.97 4.10 -13.43
C ILE A 111 9.16 2.61 -13.20
N ARG A 112 8.40 2.03 -12.26
CA ARG A 112 8.41 0.61 -11.94
C ARG A 112 7.06 -0.01 -12.28
N TYR A 113 7.13 -1.20 -12.86
CA TYR A 113 5.96 -1.95 -13.32
C TYR A 113 5.74 -3.18 -12.46
N ARG A 114 4.46 -3.49 -12.22
CA ARG A 114 4.04 -4.81 -11.74
C ARG A 114 2.68 -5.17 -12.32
N GLY A 115 2.65 -6.20 -13.17
CA GLY A 115 1.47 -6.54 -13.95
C GLY A 115 1.14 -5.43 -14.95
N ILE A 116 -0.10 -4.94 -14.91
CA ILE A 116 -0.59 -3.82 -15.74
C ILE A 116 -0.48 -2.45 -15.03
N TYR A 117 0.12 -2.41 -13.84
CA TYR A 117 0.21 -1.20 -13.03
C TYR A 117 1.62 -0.64 -13.04
N GLU A 118 1.71 0.69 -13.13
CA GLU A 118 2.94 1.46 -13.02
C GLU A 118 2.92 2.34 -11.76
N THR A 119 4.11 2.60 -11.21
CA THR A 119 4.30 3.54 -10.12
C THR A 119 5.66 4.22 -10.25
N VAL A 120 5.76 5.47 -9.79
CA VAL A 120 7.02 6.23 -9.79
C VAL A 120 7.72 5.99 -8.48
N VAL A 121 8.95 5.48 -8.53
CA VAL A 121 9.85 5.40 -7.37
C VAL A 121 10.99 6.40 -7.55
N TYR A 122 11.58 6.85 -6.45
CA TYR A 122 12.69 7.79 -6.48
C TYR A 122 13.96 7.11 -6.00
N LYS A 123 15.00 7.13 -6.83
CA LYS A 123 16.34 6.75 -6.42
C LYS A 123 17.12 8.00 -6.08
N SER A 124 17.71 8.01 -4.89
CA SER A 124 18.58 9.09 -4.44
C SER A 124 20.00 8.58 -4.22
N ASN A 125 20.98 9.24 -4.81
CA ASN A 125 22.38 9.10 -4.41
C ASN A 125 22.76 10.33 -3.60
N LEU A 126 22.93 10.16 -2.28
CA LEU A 126 23.14 11.24 -1.32
C LEU A 126 24.56 11.13 -0.73
N LYS A 127 25.26 12.26 -0.68
CA LYS A 127 26.56 12.45 -0.06
C LYS A 127 26.40 13.40 1.14
N PHE A 128 26.65 12.87 2.33
CA PHE A 128 26.62 13.63 3.57
C PHE A 128 28.04 14.03 3.96
N THR A 129 28.27 15.32 4.19
CA THR A 129 29.54 15.85 4.68
C THR A 129 29.28 16.68 5.93
N GLY A 130 29.90 16.34 7.05
CA GLY A 130 29.78 17.08 8.30
C GLY A 130 31.15 17.57 8.77
N LYS A 131 31.25 18.82 9.23
CA LYS A 131 32.41 19.32 9.98
C LYS A 131 32.07 19.37 11.46
N PHE A 132 32.95 18.87 12.30
CA PHE A 132 32.79 18.86 13.75
C PHE A 132 33.72 19.89 14.38
N PRO A 133 33.29 20.54 15.47
CA PRO A 133 34.16 21.40 16.25
C PRO A 133 35.34 20.58 16.79
N SER A 134 36.53 21.20 16.76
CA SER A 134 37.80 20.63 17.25
C SER A 134 37.89 20.67 18.77
#